data_AF-A0A9E6A8D9-F1
#
_entry.id   AF-A0A9E6A8D9-F1
#
_cell.length_a   1.000
_cell.length_b   1.000
_cell.length_c   1.000
_cell.angle_alpha   90.00
_cell.angle_beta   90.00
_cell.angle_gamma   90.00
#
_symmetry.space_group_name_H-M   'P 1'
#
loop_
_entity.id
_entity.type
_entity.pdbx_description
1 polymer ?
#
loop_
_entity_poly.entity_id
_entity_poly.type
_entity_poly.pdbx_seq_one_letter_code
_entity_poly.pdbx_strand_id
1 'polypeptide(L)'
;MTRHTDTHAKQRQKREPGGGIILSYKVSSWIFLRLYGAAFCWFAWIMWTGAWTPVSLLNYWPEALPYKWFYGTLAALGVLLIFPFFTPSPLRFPRTVSGGVVKAILLLILSGILYVLTLALLDGGYLRYSQHLSSTLPLMIKAVAGLSVTGAVLVSLAGALHDSKAKRPKALSEKMSDEDLRALRRARSQA
;
A
#
# COMPACT_ATOMS: atom_id res chain seq x y z
N MET A 1 4.45 17.95 53.96
CA MET A 1 5.33 16.93 53.34
C MET A 1 4.50 16.20 52.31
N THR A 2 4.61 16.64 51.05
CA THR A 2 3.68 16.33 49.96
C THR A 2 4.49 15.89 48.74
N ARG A 3 4.18 14.70 48.20
CA ARG A 3 4.10 14.37 46.76
C ARG A 3 4.09 12.85 46.57
N HIS A 4 2.89 12.29 46.55
CA HIS A 4 2.65 10.97 45.97
C HIS A 4 2.31 11.14 44.49
N THR A 5 3.28 10.80 43.63
CA THR A 5 3.12 9.92 42.46
C THR A 5 1.77 9.91 41.73
N ASP A 6 1.55 10.88 40.84
CA ASP A 6 0.52 10.84 39.78
C ASP A 6 1.16 10.79 38.39
N THR A 7 1.87 9.70 38.07
CA THR A 7 2.53 9.51 36.76
C THR A 7 1.92 8.38 35.90
N HIS A 8 0.81 7.76 36.31
CA HIS A 8 0.25 6.60 35.58
C HIS A 8 -0.94 6.92 34.66
N ALA A 9 -1.49 8.14 34.64
CA ALA A 9 -2.74 8.42 33.93
C ALA A 9 -2.62 8.95 32.48
N LYS A 10 -1.42 9.04 31.90
CA LYS A 10 -1.22 9.63 30.54
C LYS A 10 -0.75 8.67 29.45
N GLN A 11 -0.84 7.36 29.65
CA GLN A 11 -0.89 6.41 28.54
C GLN A 11 -2.35 6.21 28.08
N ARG A 12 -3.06 7.31 27.78
CA ARG A 12 -4.27 7.21 26.97
C ARG A 12 -3.84 6.72 25.61
N GLN A 13 -4.10 5.43 25.38
CA GLN A 13 -4.17 4.75 24.10
C GLN A 13 -4.32 5.78 22.97
N LYS A 14 -3.20 6.08 22.30
CA LYS A 14 -3.22 6.76 21.01
C LYS A 14 -3.75 5.71 20.02
N ARG A 15 -5.03 5.36 20.15
CA ARG A 15 -5.72 4.45 19.23
C ARG A 15 -5.53 5.08 17.87
N GLU A 16 -4.84 4.36 16.98
CA GLU A 16 -4.63 4.86 15.63
C GLU A 16 -6.00 5.26 15.06
N PRO A 17 -6.07 6.43 14.41
CA PRO A 17 -7.32 6.97 13.91
C PRO A 17 -7.91 6.01 12.87
N GLY A 18 -8.95 5.25 13.25
CA GLY A 18 -9.75 4.38 12.37
C GLY A 18 -9.81 2.87 12.70
N GLY A 19 -9.34 2.43 13.87
CA GLY A 19 -9.70 1.12 14.44
C GLY A 19 -9.13 -0.11 13.70
N GLY A 20 -9.68 -1.29 13.98
CA GLY A 20 -9.15 -2.60 13.51
C GLY A 20 -9.13 -2.79 11.99
N ILE A 21 -9.98 -2.06 11.25
CA ILE A 21 -10.08 -2.13 9.78
C ILE A 21 -8.84 -1.51 9.11
N ILE A 22 -8.30 -0.43 9.67
CA ILE A 22 -7.06 0.16 9.14
C ILE A 22 -5.86 -0.73 9.43
N LEU A 23 -5.87 -1.40 10.59
CA LEU A 23 -4.82 -2.36 10.95
C LEU A 23 -4.83 -3.57 10.01
N SER A 24 -6.00 -4.15 9.74
CA SER A 24 -6.12 -5.27 8.80
C SER A 24 -5.68 -4.88 7.40
N TYR A 25 -6.05 -3.69 6.92
CA TYR A 25 -5.57 -3.18 5.64
C TYR A 25 -4.05 -3.01 5.60
N LYS A 26 -3.44 -2.44 6.65
CA LYS A 26 -1.97 -2.30 6.76
C LYS A 26 -1.27 -3.65 6.66
N VAL A 27 -1.78 -4.66 7.36
CA VAL A 27 -1.24 -6.02 7.34
C VAL A 27 -1.41 -6.65 5.95
N SER A 28 -2.60 -6.58 5.36
CA SER A 28 -2.86 -7.12 4.02
C SER A 28 -1.98 -6.46 2.97
N SER A 29 -1.89 -5.13 2.97
CA SER A 29 -1.05 -4.39 2.02
C SER A 29 0.44 -4.75 2.15
N TRP A 30 0.90 -5.04 3.36
CA TRP A 30 2.26 -5.50 3.62
C TRP A 30 2.51 -6.92 3.11
N ILE A 31 1.56 -7.83 3.33
CA ILE A 31 1.62 -9.20 2.81
C ILE A 31 1.63 -9.20 1.27
N PHE A 32 0.73 -8.43 0.64
CA PHE A 32 0.69 -8.33 -0.82
C PHE A 32 2.02 -7.86 -1.40
N LEU A 33 2.65 -6.84 -0.81
CA LEU A 33 3.93 -6.34 -1.28
C LEU A 33 5.01 -7.44 -1.29
N ARG A 34 5.03 -8.30 -0.26
CA ARG A 34 5.95 -9.43 -0.19
C ARG A 34 5.63 -10.53 -1.18
N LEU A 35 4.35 -10.79 -1.44
CA LEU A 35 3.93 -11.73 -2.48
C LEU A 35 4.37 -11.24 -3.87
N TYR A 36 4.22 -9.95 -4.16
CA TYR A 36 4.79 -9.34 -5.37
C TYR A 36 6.30 -9.54 -5.43
N GLY A 37 7.01 -9.23 -4.33
CA GLY A 37 8.46 -9.41 -4.26
C GLY A 37 8.90 -10.86 -4.51
N ALA A 38 8.23 -11.82 -3.87
CA ALA A 38 8.48 -13.25 -4.06
C ALA A 38 8.21 -13.69 -5.50
N ALA A 39 7.14 -13.19 -6.12
CA ALA A 39 6.84 -13.48 -7.51
C ALA A 39 7.93 -12.93 -8.44
N PHE A 40 8.41 -11.69 -8.25
CA PHE A 40 9.51 -11.14 -9.05
C PHE A 40 10.82 -11.91 -8.88
N CYS A 41 11.16 -12.31 -7.64
CA CYS A 41 12.32 -13.17 -7.40
C CYS A 41 12.16 -14.54 -8.09
N TRP A 42 10.96 -15.12 -8.09
CA TRP A 42 10.67 -16.36 -8.79
C TRP A 42 10.86 -16.21 -10.31
N PHE A 43 10.30 -15.15 -10.91
CA PHE A 43 10.51 -14.84 -12.32
C PHE A 43 11.99 -14.63 -12.65
N ALA A 44 12.72 -13.90 -11.82
CA ALA A 44 14.16 -13.73 -12.01
C ALA A 44 14.93 -15.05 -11.92
N TRP A 45 14.54 -15.93 -10.98
CA TRP A 45 15.14 -17.25 -10.82
C TRP A 45 14.94 -18.13 -12.05
N ILE A 46 13.70 -18.28 -12.53
CA ILE A 46 13.41 -19.12 -13.71
C ILE A 46 14.09 -18.59 -14.99
N MET A 47 14.26 -17.27 -15.09
CA MET A 47 15.05 -16.66 -16.16
C MET A 47 16.53 -16.96 -15.96
N TRP A 48 17.07 -16.80 -14.75
CA TRP A 48 18.48 -17.06 -14.47
C TRP A 48 18.88 -18.51 -14.71
N THR A 49 18.02 -19.48 -14.36
CA THR A 49 18.26 -20.91 -14.63
C THR A 49 18.09 -21.29 -16.10
N GLY A 50 17.71 -20.34 -16.97
CA GLY A 50 17.44 -20.58 -18.39
C GLY A 50 16.18 -21.42 -18.65
N ALA A 51 15.35 -21.65 -17.63
CA ALA A 51 14.17 -22.49 -17.75
C ALA A 51 13.06 -21.79 -18.55
N TRP A 52 13.06 -20.45 -18.53
CA TRP A 52 12.20 -19.63 -19.38
C TRP A 52 13.01 -18.58 -20.13
N THR A 53 12.87 -18.58 -21.46
CA THR A 53 13.53 -17.61 -22.35
C THR A 53 12.65 -16.40 -22.63
N PRO A 54 13.21 -15.18 -22.64
CA PRO A 54 12.46 -13.92 -22.79
C PRO A 54 12.00 -13.66 -24.23
N VAL A 55 12.13 -14.63 -25.15
CA VAL A 55 11.73 -14.43 -26.56
C VAL A 55 10.24 -14.11 -26.63
N SER A 56 9.41 -14.74 -25.80
CA SER A 56 8.00 -14.39 -25.67
C SER A 56 7.76 -13.02 -25.03
N LEU A 57 8.74 -12.49 -24.28
CA LEU A 57 8.71 -11.18 -23.65
C LEU A 57 8.95 -10.06 -24.68
N LEU A 58 9.74 -10.31 -25.72
CA LEU A 58 9.95 -9.38 -26.84
C LEU A 58 8.66 -9.06 -27.60
N ASN A 59 7.69 -9.99 -27.63
CA ASN A 59 6.38 -9.75 -28.24
C ASN A 59 5.57 -8.68 -27.49
N TYR A 60 5.83 -8.51 -26.20
CA TYR A 60 5.15 -7.54 -25.35
C TYR A 60 6.01 -6.31 -25.05
N TRP A 61 7.34 -6.44 -25.12
CA TRP A 61 8.31 -5.40 -24.83
C TRP A 61 9.49 -5.47 -25.80
N PRO A 62 9.35 -4.95 -27.02
CA PRO A 62 10.37 -5.07 -28.08
C PRO A 62 11.69 -4.35 -27.74
N GLU A 63 11.64 -3.33 -26.88
CA GLU A 63 12.82 -2.59 -26.38
C GLU A 63 13.42 -3.21 -25.11
N ALA A 64 13.18 -4.50 -24.85
CA ALA A 64 13.61 -5.13 -23.60
C ALA A 64 15.13 -4.96 -23.41
N LEU A 65 15.50 -4.46 -22.22
CA LEU A 65 16.88 -4.39 -21.76
C LEU A 65 17.62 -5.72 -22.02
N PRO A 66 18.95 -5.70 -22.22
CA PRO A 66 19.70 -6.92 -22.46
C PRO A 66 19.37 -7.96 -21.39
N TYR A 67 19.13 -9.21 -21.80
CA TYR A 67 18.56 -10.27 -20.96
C TYR A 67 19.12 -10.36 -19.53
N LYS A 68 20.45 -10.20 -19.40
CA LYS A 68 21.16 -10.21 -18.10
C LYS A 68 20.73 -9.09 -17.15
N TRP A 69 20.47 -7.91 -17.69
CA TRP A 69 19.99 -6.76 -16.92
C TRP A 69 18.53 -6.94 -16.52
N PHE A 70 17.71 -7.55 -17.36
CA PHE A 70 16.28 -7.69 -17.08
C PHE A 70 15.96 -8.64 -15.91
N TYR A 71 16.56 -9.84 -15.86
CA TYR A 71 16.35 -10.69 -14.68
C TYR A 71 17.05 -10.10 -13.44
N GLY A 72 18.16 -9.39 -13.62
CA GLY A 72 18.87 -8.69 -12.53
C GLY A 72 18.02 -7.60 -11.89
N THR A 73 17.32 -6.78 -12.69
CA THR A 73 16.40 -5.76 -12.18
C THR A 73 15.19 -6.37 -11.50
N LEU A 74 14.63 -7.47 -12.05
CA LEU A 74 13.56 -8.23 -11.41
C LEU A 74 13.97 -8.80 -10.05
N ALA A 75 15.17 -9.39 -9.96
CA ALA A 75 15.71 -9.90 -8.71
C ALA A 75 15.90 -8.77 -7.68
N ALA A 76 16.50 -7.65 -8.10
CA ALA A 76 16.73 -6.49 -7.24
C ALA A 76 15.41 -5.91 -6.72
N LEU A 77 14.41 -5.76 -7.61
CA LEU A 77 13.09 -5.27 -7.26
C LEU A 77 12.35 -6.25 -6.34
N GLY A 78 12.45 -7.55 -6.60
CA GLY A 78 11.89 -8.59 -5.75
C GLY A 78 12.46 -8.57 -4.32
N VAL A 79 13.79 -8.51 -4.20
CA VAL A 79 14.50 -8.40 -2.91
C VAL A 79 14.11 -7.12 -2.17
N LEU A 80 14.03 -5.98 -2.87
CA LEU A 80 13.63 -4.70 -2.28
C LEU A 80 12.21 -4.73 -1.68
N LEU A 81 11.30 -5.50 -2.29
CA LEU A 81 9.92 -5.66 -1.83
C LEU A 81 9.76 -6.72 -0.73
N ILE A 82 10.57 -7.77 -0.73
CA ILE A 82 10.54 -8.81 0.32
C ILE A 82 11.09 -8.26 1.63
N PHE A 83 12.26 -7.63 1.56
CA PHE A 83 12.98 -7.17 2.72
C PHE A 83 12.45 -5.81 3.17
N PRO A 84 11.79 -5.75 4.34
CA PRO A 84 11.13 -4.53 4.78
C PRO A 84 12.14 -3.40 4.92
N PHE A 85 13.39 -3.67 5.33
CA PHE A 85 14.42 -2.67 5.54
C PHE A 85 14.65 -1.77 4.31
N PHE A 86 14.60 -2.34 3.10
CA PHE A 86 14.83 -1.60 1.85
C PHE A 86 13.58 -0.90 1.31
N THR A 87 12.39 -1.27 1.78
CA THR A 87 11.16 -0.60 1.34
C THR A 87 11.03 0.76 2.02
N PRO A 88 11.04 1.89 1.31
CA PRO A 88 10.99 3.21 1.93
C PRO A 88 9.71 3.42 2.74
N SER A 89 9.81 4.15 3.85
CA SER A 89 8.71 4.36 4.81
C SER A 89 7.37 4.81 4.20
N PRO A 90 7.31 5.64 3.15
CA PRO A 90 6.05 6.05 2.52
C PRO A 90 5.25 4.88 1.93
N LEU A 91 5.94 3.83 1.46
CA LEU A 91 5.31 2.64 0.91
C LEU A 91 4.76 1.71 2.00
N ARG A 92 5.43 1.67 3.16
CA ARG A 92 4.96 0.87 4.31
C ARG A 92 3.71 1.49 4.94
N PHE A 93 3.76 2.79 5.25
CA PHE A 93 2.67 3.47 5.94
C PHE A 93 2.45 4.88 5.38
N PRO A 94 1.53 5.07 4.41
CA PRO A 94 1.20 6.39 3.91
C PRO A 94 0.53 7.18 5.04
N ARG A 95 1.22 8.22 5.54
CA ARG A 95 0.67 9.16 6.52
C ARG A 95 -0.11 10.30 5.86
N THR A 96 -0.01 10.43 4.54
CA THR A 96 -0.63 11.50 3.75
C THR A 96 -1.41 10.93 2.58
N VAL A 97 -2.38 11.69 2.07
CA VAL A 97 -3.13 11.34 0.84
C VAL A 97 -2.19 11.14 -0.34
N SER A 98 -1.23 12.06 -0.50
CA SER A 98 -0.20 11.97 -1.54
C SER A 98 0.61 10.68 -1.45
N GLY A 99 0.97 10.23 -0.24
CA GLY A 99 1.66 8.96 -0.04
C GLY A 99 0.79 7.75 -0.43
N GLY A 100 -0.52 7.81 -0.16
CA GLY A 100 -1.47 6.78 -0.59
C GLY A 100 -1.58 6.67 -2.11
N VAL A 101 -1.66 7.82 -2.81
CA VAL A 101 -1.71 7.88 -4.27
C VAL A 101 -0.41 7.36 -4.90
N VAL A 102 0.75 7.79 -4.42
CA VAL A 102 2.05 7.31 -4.91
C VAL A 102 2.16 5.79 -4.76
N LYS A 103 1.73 5.25 -3.61
CA LYS A 103 1.69 3.81 -3.38
C LYS A 103 0.74 3.08 -4.34
N ALA A 104 -0.44 3.65 -4.61
CA ALA A 104 -1.39 3.06 -5.55
C ALA A 104 -0.82 3.01 -6.97
N ILE A 105 -0.18 4.09 -7.43
CA ILE A 105 0.50 4.14 -8.74
C ILE A 105 1.61 3.09 -8.79
N LEU A 106 2.44 3.00 -7.76
CA LEU A 106 3.52 2.01 -7.72
C LEU A 106 2.98 0.58 -7.77
N LEU A 107 1.94 0.26 -7.00
CA LEU A 107 1.31 -1.06 -7.04
C LEU A 107 0.68 -1.36 -8.40
N LEU A 108 0.12 -0.37 -9.07
CA LEU A 108 -0.44 -0.51 -10.42
C LEU A 108 0.67 -0.82 -11.44
N ILE A 109 1.81 -0.11 -11.37
CA ILE A 109 2.98 -0.40 -12.22
C ILE A 109 3.51 -1.81 -11.97
N LEU A 110 3.71 -2.19 -10.70
CA LEU A 110 4.17 -3.54 -10.33
C LEU A 110 3.21 -4.63 -10.83
N SER A 111 1.91 -4.40 -10.68
CA SER A 111 0.88 -5.33 -11.19
C SER A 111 0.93 -5.45 -12.71
N GLY A 112 1.14 -4.34 -13.42
CA GLY A 112 1.31 -4.32 -14.87
C GLY A 112 2.53 -5.12 -15.34
N ILE A 113 3.67 -4.95 -14.67
CA ILE A 113 4.88 -5.74 -14.97
C ILE A 113 4.60 -7.23 -14.74
N LEU A 114 4.02 -7.58 -13.58
CA LEU A 114 3.70 -8.97 -13.26
C LEU A 114 2.70 -9.59 -14.25
N TYR A 115 1.72 -8.81 -14.71
CA TYR A 115 0.76 -9.22 -15.73
C TYR A 115 1.45 -9.59 -17.05
N VAL A 116 2.34 -8.72 -17.55
CA VAL A 116 3.08 -8.97 -18.80
C VAL A 116 3.98 -10.20 -18.66
N LEU A 117 4.70 -10.33 -17.53
CA LEU A 117 5.54 -11.51 -17.26
C LEU A 117 4.72 -12.80 -17.23
N THR A 118 3.53 -12.75 -16.64
CA THR A 118 2.66 -13.93 -16.55
C THR A 118 2.12 -14.34 -17.91
N LEU A 119 1.71 -13.38 -18.76
CA LEU A 119 1.31 -13.67 -20.13
C LEU A 119 2.46 -14.28 -20.94
N ALA A 120 3.64 -13.66 -20.89
CA ALA A 120 4.80 -14.13 -21.62
C ALA A 120 5.28 -15.53 -21.16
N LEU A 121 5.09 -15.86 -19.88
CA LEU A 121 5.34 -17.20 -19.35
C LEU A 121 4.31 -18.23 -19.82
N LEU A 122 3.04 -17.85 -19.87
CA LEU A 122 1.94 -18.72 -20.31
C LEU A 122 2.03 -19.01 -21.82
N ASP A 123 2.34 -18.00 -22.62
CA ASP A 123 2.61 -18.15 -24.07
C ASP A 123 3.85 -19.00 -24.33
N GLY A 124 4.85 -18.92 -23.45
CA GLY A 124 6.05 -19.74 -23.51
C GLY A 124 5.82 -21.23 -23.22
N GLY A 125 4.60 -21.64 -22.85
CA GLY A 125 4.25 -23.05 -22.63
C GLY A 125 4.93 -23.69 -21.41
N TYR A 126 5.51 -22.88 -20.52
CA TYR A 126 6.32 -23.38 -19.39
C TYR A 126 5.47 -24.09 -18.31
N LEU A 127 4.18 -23.76 -18.22
CA LEU A 127 3.25 -24.36 -17.28
C LEU A 127 2.44 -25.47 -17.97
N ARG A 128 2.47 -26.68 -17.40
CA ARG A 128 1.75 -27.87 -17.89
C ARG A 128 0.24 -27.68 -18.06
N TYR A 129 -0.34 -26.71 -17.34
CA TYR A 129 -1.77 -26.35 -17.37
C TYR A 129 -2.02 -24.97 -17.99
N SER A 130 -1.15 -24.51 -18.90
CA SER A 130 -1.18 -23.15 -19.47
C SER A 130 -2.54 -22.74 -20.04
N GLN A 131 -3.31 -23.66 -20.64
CA GLN A 131 -4.61 -23.35 -21.26
C GLN A 131 -5.70 -22.93 -20.25
N HIS A 132 -5.72 -23.52 -19.05
CA HIS A 132 -6.68 -23.10 -18.01
C HIS A 132 -6.16 -21.89 -17.21
N LEU A 133 -4.84 -21.76 -17.10
CA LEU A 133 -4.19 -20.66 -16.39
C LEU A 133 -4.14 -19.37 -17.21
N SER A 134 -4.15 -19.45 -18.55
CA SER A 134 -4.15 -18.31 -19.48
C SER A 134 -5.37 -17.41 -19.38
N SER A 135 -6.54 -17.97 -19.05
CA SER A 135 -7.74 -17.18 -18.80
C SER A 135 -7.80 -16.67 -17.36
N THR A 136 -7.40 -17.50 -16.39
CA THR A 136 -7.65 -17.24 -14.96
C THR A 136 -6.60 -16.34 -14.32
N LEU A 137 -5.30 -16.58 -14.55
CA LEU A 137 -4.23 -15.81 -13.92
C LEU A 137 -4.26 -14.32 -14.26
N PRO A 138 -4.45 -13.91 -15.54
CA PRO A 138 -4.48 -12.49 -15.87
C PRO A 138 -5.67 -11.76 -15.24
N LEU A 139 -6.82 -12.43 -15.13
CA LEU A 139 -8.00 -11.92 -14.41
C LEU A 139 -7.72 -11.76 -12.91
N MET A 140 -7.08 -12.76 -12.28
CA MET A 140 -6.70 -12.67 -10.86
C MET A 140 -5.74 -11.51 -10.60
N ILE A 141 -4.70 -11.33 -11.44
CA ILE A 141 -3.75 -10.22 -11.28
C ILE A 141 -4.48 -8.86 -11.41
N LYS A 142 -5.36 -8.71 -12.41
CA LYS A 142 -6.18 -7.50 -12.57
C LYS A 142 -7.09 -7.25 -11.36
N ALA A 143 -7.72 -8.30 -10.83
CA ALA A 143 -8.59 -8.20 -9.65
C ALA A 143 -7.80 -7.78 -8.40
N VAL A 144 -6.65 -8.40 -8.14
CA VAL A 144 -5.77 -8.06 -7.02
C VAL A 144 -5.26 -6.62 -7.15
N ALA A 145 -4.85 -6.21 -8.36
CA ALA A 145 -4.44 -4.84 -8.62
C ALA A 145 -5.57 -3.83 -8.34
N GLY A 146 -6.78 -4.11 -8.85
CA GLY A 146 -7.96 -3.27 -8.62
C GLY A 146 -8.34 -3.16 -7.15
N LEU A 147 -8.36 -4.29 -6.43
CA LEU A 147 -8.60 -4.32 -4.97
C LEU A 147 -7.54 -3.53 -4.21
N SER A 148 -6.28 -3.68 -4.59
CA SER A 148 -5.17 -3.00 -3.94
C SER A 148 -5.17 -1.48 -4.16
N VAL A 149 -5.51 -1.03 -5.37
CA VAL A 149 -5.64 0.41 -5.69
C VAL A 149 -6.85 1.00 -4.97
N THR A 150 -8.00 0.33 -5.02
CA THR A 150 -9.22 0.79 -4.34
C THR A 150 -9.01 0.89 -2.83
N GLY A 151 -8.37 -0.13 -2.23
CA GLY A 151 -8.02 -0.11 -0.81
C GLY A 151 -7.06 1.02 -0.45
N ALA A 152 -6.06 1.30 -1.27
CA ALA A 152 -5.12 2.39 -1.03
C ALA A 152 -5.81 3.75 -1.06
N VAL A 153 -6.71 3.96 -2.02
CA VAL A 153 -7.51 5.19 -2.14
C VAL A 153 -8.43 5.35 -0.94
N LEU A 154 -9.21 4.31 -0.59
CA LEU A 154 -10.14 4.36 0.56
C LEU A 154 -9.42 4.66 1.88
N VAL A 155 -8.27 4.03 2.13
CA VAL A 155 -7.49 4.25 3.34
C VAL A 155 -6.90 5.64 3.38
N SER A 156 -6.42 6.15 2.24
CA SER A 156 -5.92 7.52 2.14
C SER A 156 -7.03 8.56 2.40
N LEU A 157 -8.24 8.32 1.89
CA LEU A 157 -9.41 9.17 2.08
C LEU A 157 -9.89 9.14 3.54
N ALA A 158 -9.95 7.95 4.14
CA ALA A 158 -10.31 7.76 5.54
C ALA A 158 -9.33 8.48 6.48
N GLY A 159 -8.02 8.39 6.19
CA GLY A 159 -6.99 9.13 6.92
C GLY A 159 -7.20 10.64 6.83
N ALA A 160 -7.45 11.16 5.63
CA ALA A 160 -7.70 12.60 5.41
C ALA A 160 -8.97 13.11 6.11
N LEU A 161 -10.04 12.32 6.09
CA LEU A 161 -11.30 12.64 6.78
C LEU A 161 -11.13 12.62 8.30
N HIS A 162 -10.29 11.73 8.83
CA HIS A 162 -10.02 11.71 10.26
C HIS A 162 -9.15 12.91 10.69
N ASP A 163 -8.10 13.23 9.94
CA ASP A 163 -7.23 14.36 10.24
C ASP A 163 -7.97 15.71 10.13
N SER A 164 -8.91 15.83 9.20
CA SER A 164 -9.78 17.02 9.09
C SER A 164 -10.76 17.15 10.26
N LYS A 165 -11.30 16.03 10.79
CA LYS A 165 -12.11 16.04 12.03
C LYS A 165 -11.27 16.38 13.27
N ALA A 166 -10.04 15.88 13.36
CA ALA A 166 -9.13 16.16 14.47
C ALA A 166 -8.59 17.60 14.45
N LYS A 167 -8.47 18.20 13.26
CA LYS A 167 -8.17 19.63 13.05
C LYS A 167 -9.41 20.52 13.06
N ARG A 168 -10.50 20.14 13.76
CA ARG A 168 -11.47 21.16 14.19
C ARG A 168 -10.70 22.23 14.98
N PRO A 169 -10.82 23.51 14.64
CA PRO A 169 -9.97 24.54 15.20
C PRO A 169 -10.23 24.65 16.71
N LYS A 170 -9.32 24.12 17.52
CA LYS A 170 -9.16 24.54 18.93
C LYS A 170 -8.98 26.06 19.04
N ALA A 171 -8.53 26.69 17.96
CA ALA A 171 -8.38 28.14 17.82
C ALA A 171 -9.67 28.95 18.00
N LEU A 172 -10.87 28.35 17.91
CA LEU A 172 -12.12 29.06 18.25
C LEU A 172 -12.43 29.02 19.75
N SER A 173 -11.88 28.06 20.50
CA SER A 173 -12.07 27.95 21.95
C SER A 173 -10.98 28.66 22.74
N GLU A 174 -9.80 28.89 22.16
CA GLU A 174 -8.65 29.50 22.84
C GLU A 174 -8.60 31.02 22.68
N LYS A 175 -9.43 31.60 21.80
CA LYS A 175 -9.66 33.04 21.65
C LYS A 175 -11.10 33.48 21.97
N MET A 176 -11.93 32.58 22.49
CA MET A 176 -13.25 32.98 22.99
C MET A 176 -13.05 33.61 24.36
N SER A 177 -13.36 34.90 24.47
CA SER A 177 -13.48 35.58 25.76
C SER A 177 -14.48 34.81 26.63
N ASP A 178 -14.29 34.80 27.95
CA ASP A 178 -15.24 34.17 28.89
C ASP A 178 -16.67 34.71 28.70
N GLU A 179 -16.81 35.92 28.17
CA GLU A 179 -18.10 36.54 27.81
C GLU A 179 -18.80 35.80 26.66
N ASP A 180 -18.07 35.40 25.63
CA ASP A 180 -18.62 34.65 24.49
C ASP A 180 -19.07 33.24 24.91
N LEU A 181 -18.34 32.61 25.83
CA LEU A 181 -18.73 31.34 26.43
C LEU A 181 -20.00 31.46 27.29
N ARG A 182 -20.17 32.57 28.01
CA ARG A 182 -21.40 32.86 28.77
C ARG A 182 -22.58 33.16 27.85
N ALA A 183 -22.36 33.90 26.77
CA ALA A 183 -23.39 34.19 25.77
C ALA A 183 -23.89 32.91 25.10
N LEU A 184 -22.97 32.00 24.72
CA LEU A 184 -23.34 30.69 24.16
C LEU A 184 -24.09 29.80 25.16
N ARG A 185 -23.73 29.82 26.45
CA ARG A 185 -24.48 29.07 27.47
C ARG A 185 -25.90 29.62 27.65
N ARG A 186 -26.07 30.94 27.65
CA ARG A 186 -27.41 31.58 27.73
C ARG A 186 -28.26 31.26 26.51
N ALA A 187 -27.69 31.35 25.31
CA ALA A 187 -28.39 31.00 24.07
C ALA A 187 -28.82 29.53 24.06
N ARG A 188 -28.01 28.61 24.61
CA ARG A 188 -28.36 27.19 24.71
C ARG A 188 -29.41 26.88 25.78
N SER A 189 -29.51 27.70 26.84
CA SER A 189 -30.55 27.51 27.87
C SER A 189 -31.93 28.07 27.49
N GLN A 190 -32.01 28.84 26.39
CA GLN A 190 -33.24 29.47 25.90
C GLN A 190 -33.83 28.76 24.66
N ALA A 191 -33.12 27.78 24.10
CA ALA A 191 -33.59 26.89 23.05
C ALA A 191 -33.98 25.53 23.65
#